data_AF-A0A8S1P0Y6-F1
#
_entry.id   AF-A0A8S1P0Y6-F1
#
_cell.length_a   1.000
_cell.length_b   1.000
_cell.length_c   1.000
_cell.angle_alpha   90.00
_cell.angle_beta   90.00
_cell.angle_gamma   90.00
#
_symmetry.space_group_name_H-M   'P 1'
#
loop_
_entity.id
_entity.type
_entity.pdbx_description
1 polymer ?
#
loop_
_entity_poly.entity_id
_entity_poly.type
_entity_poly.pdbx_seq_one_letter_code
_entity_poly.pdbx_strand_id
1 'polypeptide(L)'
;MEQETLIHKDIVYIKHNETDCYLTDTQVSYQNGYLLGTQKEQDQNSLWILEKYSPPNQGLKKPNYTKVEIWPGDMLVIRNGKTGNVITCNIGNKSPITKQGEMLVANQYEGTGEQQFILVFDKFDDINLSRVKFVNVLDNNHALHSHNRQYKNPKDFNEVTGYTGVDQNDYWTIIPATRSVRQSIVIKDQQADIDKPIRPRCYKYIHNMDRVVIRNCLTGGSLHSHTSTYSHGNKQQEITWRYCIRRDQNDWWLLELAGSNTDITNPISNNSLLFLTHTGTGKRLMHINGARNKKKDYLEVNCGIQDEAEFQIEGVEKGIPELSTLVLEYPFRLKHIKTSQYLAALSRPSSKTTFQGEVVLVGGKEQNTIWLVETVDSLFD
;
A
#
# COMPACT_ATOMS: atom_id res chain seq x y z
N MET A 1 -23.73 4.36 14.64
CA MET A 1 -22.55 3.75 15.29
C MET A 1 -21.34 4.35 14.60
N GLU A 2 -20.44 4.96 15.35
CA GLU A 2 -19.14 5.36 14.79
C GLU A 2 -18.43 4.10 14.32
N GLN A 3 -17.86 4.17 13.12
CA GLN A 3 -17.14 3.04 12.57
C GLN A 3 -15.77 2.96 13.26
N GLU A 4 -15.48 1.83 13.91
CA GLU A 4 -14.17 1.62 14.53
C GLU A 4 -13.07 1.62 13.47
N THR A 5 -12.08 2.49 13.64
CA THR A 5 -10.88 2.53 12.80
C THR A 5 -10.01 1.30 13.08
N LEU A 6 -9.46 0.68 12.03
CA LEU A 6 -8.46 -0.38 12.19
C LEU A 6 -7.13 0.21 12.62
N ILE A 7 -6.45 -0.43 13.56
CA ILE A 7 -5.11 -0.08 14.01
C ILE A 7 -4.12 -1.23 13.84
N HIS A 8 -2.84 -0.91 13.76
CA HIS A 8 -1.74 -1.86 13.71
C HIS A 8 -1.84 -2.85 14.87
N LYS A 9 -1.76 -4.14 14.52
CA LYS A 9 -1.97 -5.30 15.40
C LYS A 9 -3.40 -5.49 15.89
N ASP A 10 -4.40 -4.89 15.24
CA ASP A 10 -5.78 -5.28 15.51
C ASP A 10 -6.01 -6.74 15.18
N ILE A 11 -6.72 -7.40 16.08
CA ILE A 11 -7.17 -8.78 15.95
C ILE A 11 -8.56 -8.73 15.30
N VAL A 12 -8.71 -9.45 14.20
CA VAL A 12 -9.89 -9.41 13.33
C VAL A 12 -10.28 -10.81 12.87
N TYR A 13 -11.54 -10.94 12.46
CA TYR A 13 -11.97 -11.97 11.52
C TYR A 13 -12.01 -11.35 10.12
N ILE A 14 -11.66 -12.15 9.11
CA ILE A 14 -11.72 -11.74 7.71
C ILE A 14 -12.76 -12.64 7.04
N LYS A 15 -13.93 -12.09 6.69
CA LYS A 15 -15.07 -12.82 6.14
C LYS A 15 -15.16 -12.60 4.64
N HIS A 16 -15.25 -13.67 3.87
CA HIS A 16 -15.42 -13.59 2.42
C HIS A 16 -16.86 -13.19 2.08
N ASN A 17 -17.04 -12.19 1.23
CA ASN A 17 -18.36 -11.59 1.01
C ASN A 17 -19.30 -12.51 0.22
N GLU A 18 -18.79 -13.27 -0.77
CA GLU A 18 -19.63 -14.10 -1.64
C GLU A 18 -20.06 -15.42 -0.99
N THR A 19 -19.18 -16.02 -0.17
CA THR A 19 -19.44 -17.34 0.44
C THR A 19 -19.89 -17.27 1.89
N ASP A 20 -19.82 -16.09 2.49
CA ASP A 20 -20.11 -15.84 3.90
C ASP A 20 -19.23 -16.67 4.87
N CYS A 21 -18.07 -17.14 4.40
CA CYS A 21 -17.11 -17.93 5.17
C CYS A 21 -15.96 -17.07 5.72
N TYR A 22 -15.40 -17.45 6.86
CA TYR A 22 -14.23 -16.84 7.47
C TYR A 22 -12.93 -17.44 6.95
N LEU A 23 -11.97 -16.58 6.63
CA LEU A 23 -10.59 -16.94 6.32
C LEU A 23 -9.98 -17.69 7.49
N THR A 24 -9.33 -18.82 7.22
CA THR A 24 -8.82 -19.71 8.27
C THR A 24 -7.54 -20.44 7.85
N ASP A 25 -6.64 -20.64 8.80
CA ASP A 25 -5.51 -21.57 8.68
C ASP A 25 -6.03 -23.00 8.87
N THR A 26 -6.02 -23.80 7.81
CA THR A 26 -6.57 -25.15 7.84
C THR A 26 -5.76 -26.13 8.70
N GLN A 27 -4.54 -25.77 9.10
CA GLN A 27 -3.57 -26.65 9.77
C GLN A 27 -3.18 -27.91 8.95
N VAL A 28 -3.61 -28.02 7.70
CA VAL A 28 -3.23 -29.12 6.81
C VAL A 28 -1.96 -28.71 6.09
N SER A 29 -0.87 -29.41 6.41
CA SER A 29 0.43 -29.18 5.79
C SER A 29 0.36 -29.38 4.28
N TYR A 30 0.94 -28.43 3.56
CA TYR A 30 1.03 -28.45 2.11
C TYR A 30 2.29 -27.73 1.67
N GLN A 31 3.18 -28.47 1.00
CA GLN A 31 4.49 -27.98 0.59
C GLN A 31 5.25 -27.34 1.78
N ASN A 32 5.59 -26.05 1.67
CA ASN A 32 6.39 -25.32 2.66
C ASN A 32 5.54 -24.60 3.73
N GLY A 33 4.24 -24.89 3.84
CA GLY A 33 3.37 -24.26 4.82
C GLY A 33 2.09 -25.07 5.07
N TYR A 34 1.01 -24.35 5.36
CA TYR A 34 -0.32 -24.92 5.56
C TYR A 34 -1.29 -24.34 4.54
N LEU A 35 -2.28 -25.14 4.10
CA LEU A 35 -3.32 -24.64 3.20
C LEU A 35 -4.09 -23.50 3.89
N LEU A 36 -4.33 -22.42 3.13
CA LEU A 36 -5.22 -21.35 3.52
C LEU A 36 -6.62 -21.63 2.98
N GLY A 37 -7.65 -21.54 3.81
CA GLY A 37 -9.02 -21.83 3.40
C GLY A 37 -10.03 -20.83 3.91
N THR A 38 -11.30 -21.05 3.57
CA THR A 38 -12.42 -20.43 4.30
C THR A 38 -13.39 -21.48 4.84
N GLN A 39 -14.00 -21.19 6.00
CA GLN A 39 -14.99 -22.05 6.65
C GLN A 39 -16.13 -21.22 7.26
N LYS A 40 -17.29 -21.82 7.55
CA LYS A 40 -18.46 -21.07 8.06
C LYS A 40 -18.32 -20.62 9.52
N GLU A 41 -17.65 -21.42 10.33
CA GLU A 41 -17.57 -21.18 11.77
C GLU A 41 -16.36 -20.30 12.13
N GLN A 42 -16.54 -19.44 13.12
CA GLN A 42 -15.44 -18.69 13.72
C GLN A 42 -14.74 -19.57 14.74
N ASP A 43 -13.43 -19.73 14.60
CA ASP A 43 -12.59 -20.42 15.57
C ASP A 43 -11.27 -19.66 15.78
N GLN A 44 -10.37 -20.25 16.57
CA GLN A 44 -9.06 -19.66 16.82
C GLN A 44 -8.15 -19.62 15.58
N ASN A 45 -8.35 -20.53 14.62
CA ASN A 45 -7.57 -20.54 13.38
C ASN A 45 -8.06 -19.48 12.40
N SER A 46 -9.25 -18.93 12.62
CA SER A 46 -9.89 -17.88 11.82
C SER A 46 -9.59 -16.46 12.33
N LEU A 47 -8.80 -16.35 13.39
CA LEU A 47 -8.36 -15.07 13.95
C LEU A 47 -7.07 -14.61 13.27
N TRP A 48 -7.07 -13.35 12.85
CA TRP A 48 -5.94 -12.75 12.16
C TRP A 48 -5.54 -11.44 12.85
N ILE A 49 -4.28 -11.10 12.75
CA ILE A 49 -3.68 -9.86 13.21
C ILE A 49 -3.26 -9.10 11.97
N LEU A 50 -3.75 -7.87 11.83
CA LEU A 50 -3.36 -6.98 10.75
C LEU A 50 -2.15 -6.15 11.21
N GLU A 51 -0.96 -6.50 10.73
CA GLU A 51 0.27 -5.78 11.06
C GLU A 51 0.61 -4.83 9.91
N LYS A 52 0.46 -3.51 10.13
CA LYS A 52 1.00 -2.51 9.19
C LYS A 52 2.48 -2.79 8.92
N TYR A 53 2.82 -3.06 7.67
CA TYR A 53 4.18 -3.22 7.20
C TYR A 53 4.80 -1.85 6.99
N SER A 54 6.01 -1.69 7.50
CA SER A 54 6.86 -0.57 7.15
C SER A 54 8.26 -1.11 6.91
N PRO A 55 8.88 -0.78 5.77
CA PRO A 55 10.18 -1.32 5.41
C PRO A 55 11.21 -0.94 6.49
N PRO A 56 12.10 -1.85 6.88
CA PRO A 56 13.17 -1.51 7.80
C PRO A 56 14.09 -0.48 7.14
N ASN A 57 14.01 0.78 7.57
CA ASN A 57 15.03 1.76 7.22
C ASN A 57 16.36 1.32 7.85
N GLN A 58 17.39 1.15 7.02
CA GLN A 58 18.74 0.84 7.51
C GLN A 58 19.18 1.98 8.44
N GLY A 59 19.24 1.71 9.74
CA GLY A 59 19.71 2.66 10.75
C GLY A 59 18.63 3.36 11.58
N LEU A 60 17.35 3.31 11.21
CA LEU A 60 16.27 3.86 12.03
C LEU A 60 15.62 2.75 12.86
N LYS A 61 15.40 3.02 14.16
CA LYS A 61 14.62 2.12 15.02
C LYS A 61 13.26 1.90 14.38
N LYS A 62 12.78 0.65 14.31
CA LYS A 62 11.40 0.35 13.89
C LYS A 62 10.46 1.31 14.63
N PRO A 63 9.63 2.09 13.93
CA PRO A 63 8.71 3.00 14.59
C PRO A 63 7.88 2.23 15.61
N ASN A 64 7.61 2.86 16.75
CA ASN A 64 6.76 2.25 17.77
C ASN A 64 5.31 2.33 17.27
N TYR A 65 4.90 1.33 16.48
CA TYR A 65 3.59 1.25 15.84
C TYR A 65 2.42 0.98 16.80
N THR A 66 2.58 1.24 18.11
CA THR A 66 1.45 1.11 19.03
C THR A 66 0.38 2.13 18.64
N LYS A 67 -0.75 1.64 18.13
CA LYS A 67 -1.97 2.41 17.78
C LYS A 67 -1.85 3.26 16.51
N VAL A 68 -1.08 2.81 15.53
CA VAL A 68 -1.06 3.42 14.19
C VAL A 68 -2.26 2.93 13.40
N GLU A 69 -3.07 3.84 12.86
CA GLU A 69 -4.22 3.49 12.04
C GLU A 69 -3.81 2.82 10.72
N ILE A 70 -4.63 1.89 10.27
CA ILE A 70 -4.51 1.22 8.99
C ILE A 70 -5.46 1.93 8.01
N TRP A 71 -4.88 2.49 6.95
CA TRP A 71 -5.58 3.23 5.92
C TRP A 71 -5.64 2.45 4.60
N PRO A 72 -6.60 2.79 3.71
CA PRO A 72 -6.54 2.33 2.33
C PRO A 72 -5.17 2.63 1.69
N GLY A 73 -4.56 1.62 1.07
CA GLY A 73 -3.24 1.70 0.48
C GLY A 73 -2.09 1.37 1.43
N ASP A 74 -2.35 1.13 2.71
CA ASP A 74 -1.34 0.59 3.61
C ASP A 74 -0.95 -0.83 3.21
N MET A 75 0.34 -1.12 3.34
CA MET A 75 0.88 -2.46 3.22
C MET A 75 0.73 -3.17 4.55
N LEU A 76 0.24 -4.40 4.52
CA LEU A 76 -0.07 -5.22 5.69
C LEU A 76 0.62 -6.57 5.60
N VAL A 77 0.99 -7.10 6.75
CA VAL A 77 1.25 -8.52 6.97
C VAL A 77 0.04 -9.07 7.71
N ILE A 78 -0.53 -10.17 7.22
CA ILE A 78 -1.70 -10.80 7.82
C ILE A 78 -1.22 -12.04 8.59
N ARG A 79 -1.18 -11.93 9.92
CA ARG A 79 -0.64 -12.97 10.80
C ARG A 79 -1.76 -13.74 11.49
N ASN A 80 -1.69 -15.07 11.51
CA ASN A 80 -2.65 -15.88 12.25
C ASN A 80 -2.49 -15.63 13.76
N GLY A 81 -3.60 -15.33 14.44
CA GLY A 81 -3.62 -14.96 15.86
C GLY A 81 -3.21 -16.10 16.79
N LYS A 82 -3.41 -17.35 16.39
CA LYS A 82 -3.09 -18.54 17.20
C LYS A 82 -1.67 -19.04 16.94
N THR A 83 -1.30 -19.22 15.68
CA THR A 83 -0.02 -19.84 15.31
C THR A 83 1.11 -18.83 15.16
N GLY A 84 0.80 -17.55 14.93
CA GLY A 84 1.79 -16.53 14.59
C GLY A 84 2.34 -16.65 13.16
N ASN A 85 1.85 -17.61 12.38
CA ASN A 85 2.20 -17.80 10.98
C ASN A 85 1.62 -16.67 10.11
N VAL A 86 2.17 -16.44 8.93
CA VAL A 86 1.72 -15.34 8.04
C VAL A 86 1.15 -15.86 6.73
N ILE A 87 0.14 -15.17 6.20
CA ILE A 87 -0.34 -15.44 4.84
C ILE A 87 0.78 -15.11 3.86
N THR A 88 1.05 -16.05 2.96
CA THR A 88 2.12 -15.97 1.97
C THR A 88 1.58 -16.33 0.59
N CYS A 89 1.85 -15.47 -0.39
CA CYS A 89 1.56 -15.71 -1.80
C CYS A 89 2.77 -16.34 -2.48
N ASN A 90 2.62 -17.56 -2.96
CA ASN A 90 3.65 -18.28 -3.69
C ASN A 90 3.31 -18.28 -5.19
N ILE A 91 3.68 -17.20 -5.87
CA ILE A 91 3.31 -16.95 -7.27
C ILE A 91 3.88 -17.99 -8.25
N GLY A 92 4.99 -18.65 -7.89
CA GLY A 92 5.61 -19.70 -8.71
C GLY A 92 4.80 -21.00 -8.71
N ASN A 93 3.97 -21.21 -7.69
CA ASN A 93 3.20 -22.42 -7.51
C ASN A 93 1.72 -22.21 -7.82
N LYS A 94 1.06 -23.32 -8.15
CA LYS A 94 -0.37 -23.33 -8.50
C LYS A 94 -1.17 -24.03 -7.40
N SER A 95 -2.28 -23.42 -7.03
CA SER A 95 -3.23 -23.99 -6.07
C SER A 95 -3.66 -25.39 -6.50
N PRO A 96 -3.92 -26.32 -5.57
CA PRO A 96 -4.19 -27.71 -5.91
C PRO A 96 -5.49 -27.89 -6.72
N ILE A 97 -6.49 -27.00 -6.58
CA ILE A 97 -7.80 -27.16 -7.22
C ILE A 97 -7.93 -26.30 -8.46
N THR A 98 -7.94 -24.98 -8.31
CA THR A 98 -8.19 -24.07 -9.44
C THR A 98 -6.99 -23.85 -10.33
N LYS A 99 -5.79 -24.20 -9.88
CA LYS A 99 -4.53 -23.89 -10.56
C LYS A 99 -4.27 -22.38 -10.68
N GLN A 100 -4.91 -21.57 -9.84
CA GLN A 100 -4.60 -20.16 -9.64
C GLN A 100 -3.31 -20.00 -8.81
N GLY A 101 -2.88 -18.77 -8.51
CA GLY A 101 -1.72 -18.55 -7.65
C GLY A 101 -1.90 -19.18 -6.28
N GLU A 102 -0.86 -19.81 -5.74
CA GLU A 102 -0.93 -20.46 -4.44
C GLU A 102 -0.91 -19.43 -3.30
N MET A 103 -1.85 -19.57 -2.36
CA MET A 103 -1.86 -18.84 -1.09
C MET A 103 -1.78 -19.86 0.05
N LEU A 104 -0.87 -19.63 0.98
CA LEU A 104 -0.61 -20.53 2.10
C LEU A 104 -0.37 -19.74 3.38
N VAL A 105 -0.35 -20.46 4.50
CA VAL A 105 0.07 -19.94 5.80
C VAL A 105 1.47 -20.47 6.10
N ALA A 106 2.46 -19.58 6.14
CA ALA A 106 3.87 -19.93 6.33
C ALA A 106 4.33 -19.70 7.77
N ASN A 107 5.18 -20.60 8.26
CA ASN A 107 5.64 -20.65 9.64
C ASN A 107 6.65 -19.56 10.04
N GLN A 108 7.13 -18.73 9.10
CA GLN A 108 8.06 -17.64 9.38
C GLN A 108 7.77 -16.41 8.53
N TYR A 109 7.91 -15.24 9.16
CA TYR A 109 7.91 -13.97 8.45
C TYR A 109 9.33 -13.63 8.03
N GLU A 110 9.60 -13.70 6.73
CA GLU A 110 10.89 -13.37 6.12
C GLU A 110 10.94 -11.90 5.67
N GLY A 111 9.81 -11.18 5.72
CA GLY A 111 9.72 -9.81 5.23
C GLY A 111 9.85 -9.70 3.71
N THR A 112 9.54 -10.78 3.01
CA THR A 112 9.46 -10.82 1.55
C THR A 112 8.13 -10.22 1.09
N GLY A 113 8.07 -9.81 -0.18
CA GLY A 113 6.84 -9.29 -0.79
C GLY A 113 5.74 -10.36 -0.86
N GLU A 114 6.10 -11.65 -0.78
CA GLU A 114 5.13 -12.75 -0.76
C GLU A 114 4.20 -12.65 0.45
N GLN A 115 4.63 -11.97 1.51
CA GLN A 115 3.93 -11.89 2.79
C GLN A 115 3.28 -10.53 3.03
N GLN A 116 3.29 -9.66 2.02
CA GLN A 116 2.85 -8.29 2.11
C GLN A 116 1.65 -8.05 1.19
N PHE A 117 0.64 -7.38 1.71
CA PHE A 117 -0.62 -7.15 1.02
C PHE A 117 -0.99 -5.68 1.10
N ILE A 118 -1.34 -5.06 -0.01
CA ILE A 118 -1.96 -3.74 -0.03
C ILE A 118 -3.42 -3.91 0.37
N LEU A 119 -3.87 -3.15 1.37
CA LEU A 119 -5.28 -3.06 1.71
C LEU A 119 -5.97 -2.07 0.76
N VAL A 120 -6.79 -2.59 -0.15
CA VAL A 120 -7.53 -1.77 -1.12
C VAL A 120 -9.00 -1.75 -0.75
N PHE A 121 -9.59 -0.56 -0.69
CA PHE A 121 -11.01 -0.38 -0.39
C PHE A 121 -11.80 -0.25 -1.70
N ASP A 122 -13.08 -0.64 -1.70
CA ASP A 122 -13.97 -0.44 -2.87
C ASP A 122 -14.05 1.04 -3.29
N LYS A 123 -14.09 1.93 -2.30
CA LYS A 123 -14.03 3.38 -2.47
C LYS A 123 -12.99 3.93 -1.52
N PHE A 124 -12.10 4.78 -2.01
CA PHE A 124 -11.04 5.34 -1.16
C PHE A 124 -11.60 6.37 -0.17
N ASP A 125 -12.63 7.11 -0.59
CA ASP A 125 -13.25 8.19 0.20
C ASP A 125 -14.23 7.66 1.27
N ASP A 126 -14.23 6.36 1.54
CA ASP A 126 -15.05 5.73 2.57
C ASP A 126 -14.28 4.53 3.14
N ILE A 127 -13.88 4.61 4.41
CA ILE A 127 -13.27 3.46 5.09
C ILE A 127 -14.37 2.42 5.25
N ASN A 128 -14.66 1.64 4.23
CA ASN A 128 -15.66 0.58 4.30
C ASN A 128 -15.00 -0.77 4.59
N LEU A 129 -14.97 -1.14 5.87
CA LEU A 129 -14.44 -2.44 6.29
C LEU A 129 -15.27 -3.63 5.79
N SER A 130 -16.48 -3.41 5.26
CA SER A 130 -17.34 -4.47 4.70
C SER A 130 -16.99 -4.84 3.26
N ARG A 131 -16.07 -4.12 2.62
CA ARG A 131 -15.76 -4.34 1.21
C ARG A 131 -14.33 -3.90 0.89
N VAL A 132 -13.39 -4.75 1.28
CA VAL A 132 -11.95 -4.55 1.04
C VAL A 132 -11.37 -5.68 0.20
N LYS A 133 -10.20 -5.45 -0.38
CA LYS A 133 -9.37 -6.45 -1.04
C LYS A 133 -7.98 -6.44 -0.42
N PHE A 134 -7.38 -7.62 -0.35
CA PHE A 134 -5.97 -7.77 0.00
C PHE A 134 -5.22 -8.15 -1.26
N VAL A 135 -4.46 -7.21 -1.82
CA VAL A 135 -3.72 -7.43 -3.06
C VAL A 135 -2.28 -7.72 -2.69
N ASN A 136 -1.80 -8.92 -2.99
CA ASN A 136 -0.40 -9.22 -2.76
C ASN A 136 0.47 -8.27 -3.58
N VAL A 137 1.55 -7.80 -2.96
CA VAL A 137 2.41 -6.79 -3.54
C VAL A 137 3.36 -7.34 -4.59
N LEU A 138 3.57 -8.66 -4.66
CA LEU A 138 4.33 -9.28 -5.74
C LEU A 138 3.43 -9.57 -6.94
N ASP A 139 3.98 -9.18 -8.10
CA ASP A 139 3.60 -9.47 -9.49
C ASP A 139 2.10 -9.71 -9.82
N ASN A 140 1.62 -9.04 -10.86
CA ASN A 140 0.29 -9.19 -11.47
C ASN A 140 -0.93 -8.96 -10.56
N ASN A 141 -0.78 -8.27 -9.42
CA ASN A 141 -1.88 -7.91 -8.53
C ASN A 141 -2.71 -9.13 -8.08
N HIS A 142 -2.06 -10.20 -7.62
CA HIS A 142 -2.76 -11.38 -7.10
C HIS A 142 -3.57 -10.98 -5.86
N ALA A 143 -4.88 -10.84 -6.01
CA ALA A 143 -5.79 -10.61 -4.92
C ALA A 143 -6.02 -11.89 -4.12
N LEU A 144 -6.15 -11.76 -2.80
CA LEU A 144 -6.66 -12.83 -1.95
C LEU A 144 -8.08 -13.17 -2.38
N HIS A 145 -8.26 -14.38 -2.90
CA HIS A 145 -9.44 -14.79 -3.64
C HIS A 145 -10.02 -16.07 -3.06
N SER A 146 -11.33 -16.16 -2.90
CA SER A 146 -11.97 -17.41 -2.43
C SER A 146 -13.24 -17.72 -3.19
N HIS A 147 -13.62 -19.00 -3.24
CA HIS A 147 -14.79 -19.46 -3.98
C HIS A 147 -15.33 -20.75 -3.37
N ASN A 148 -16.53 -21.17 -3.80
CA ASN A 148 -17.20 -22.37 -3.29
C ASN A 148 -16.54 -23.73 -3.68
N ARG A 149 -15.35 -23.73 -4.29
CA ARG A 149 -14.61 -24.98 -4.55
C ARG A 149 -13.84 -25.38 -3.29
N GLN A 150 -14.05 -26.60 -2.83
CA GLN A 150 -13.48 -27.13 -1.59
C GLN A 150 -12.27 -28.03 -1.84
N TYR A 151 -11.30 -28.00 -0.93
CA TYR A 151 -10.17 -28.93 -0.91
C TYR A 151 -10.65 -30.40 -0.88
N LYS A 152 -9.91 -31.29 -1.55
CA LYS A 152 -10.18 -32.74 -1.42
C LYS A 152 -9.84 -33.26 -0.03
N ASN A 153 -8.83 -32.66 0.57
CA ASN A 153 -8.39 -32.86 1.95
C ASN A 153 -7.70 -31.55 2.39
N PRO A 154 -8.26 -30.79 3.33
CA PRO A 154 -9.45 -31.08 4.14
C PRO A 154 -10.77 -30.71 3.42
N LYS A 155 -11.82 -31.56 3.50
CA LYS A 155 -13.05 -31.40 2.68
C LYS A 155 -13.94 -30.22 3.06
N ASP A 156 -13.84 -29.73 4.29
CA ASP A 156 -14.77 -28.74 4.84
C ASP A 156 -14.35 -27.29 4.57
N PHE A 157 -13.25 -27.11 3.83
CA PHE A 157 -12.66 -25.80 3.58
C PHE A 157 -12.74 -25.45 2.10
N ASN A 158 -13.30 -24.28 1.84
CA ASN A 158 -13.19 -23.64 0.54
C ASN A 158 -11.74 -23.21 0.30
N GLU A 159 -11.26 -23.38 -0.93
CA GLU A 159 -9.91 -22.98 -1.32
C GLU A 159 -9.79 -21.44 -1.34
N VAL A 160 -8.61 -20.97 -0.92
CA VAL A 160 -8.18 -19.58 -1.06
C VAL A 160 -6.93 -19.55 -1.94
N THR A 161 -6.91 -18.61 -2.87
CA THR A 161 -5.86 -18.49 -3.90
C THR A 161 -5.46 -17.04 -4.13
N GLY A 162 -4.41 -16.85 -4.92
CA GLY A 162 -4.08 -15.59 -5.55
C GLY A 162 -4.69 -15.52 -6.94
N TYR A 163 -5.53 -14.53 -7.19
CA TYR A 163 -6.16 -14.34 -8.50
C TYR A 163 -5.85 -12.97 -9.09
N THR A 164 -5.44 -12.94 -10.36
CA THR A 164 -5.05 -11.71 -11.08
C THR A 164 -6.21 -11.10 -11.86
N GLY A 165 -7.30 -11.85 -12.06
CA GLY A 165 -8.42 -11.43 -12.92
C GLY A 165 -9.34 -10.38 -12.29
N VAL A 166 -9.20 -10.14 -10.98
CA VAL A 166 -9.96 -9.22 -10.15
C VAL A 166 -11.49 -9.31 -10.36
N ASP A 167 -12.22 -9.94 -9.45
CA ASP A 167 -13.68 -10.10 -9.54
C ASP A 167 -14.38 -9.89 -8.17
N GLN A 168 -15.59 -10.44 -8.02
CA GLN A 168 -16.36 -10.32 -6.77
C GLN A 168 -15.83 -11.22 -5.64
N ASN A 169 -15.08 -12.27 -5.98
CA ASN A 169 -14.50 -13.23 -5.04
C ASN A 169 -13.22 -12.73 -4.36
N ASP A 170 -12.85 -11.47 -4.61
CA ASP A 170 -11.73 -10.81 -3.93
C ASP A 170 -12.19 -9.91 -2.79
N TYR A 171 -13.51 -9.74 -2.59
CA TYR A 171 -14.03 -8.84 -1.58
C TYR A 171 -14.20 -9.54 -0.23
N TRP A 172 -13.67 -8.90 0.79
CA TRP A 172 -13.70 -9.34 2.17
C TRP A 172 -14.31 -8.27 3.07
N THR A 173 -14.84 -8.72 4.19
CA THR A 173 -15.28 -7.92 5.32
C THR A 173 -14.31 -8.13 6.47
N ILE A 174 -13.70 -7.06 6.97
CA ILE A 174 -12.89 -7.08 8.19
C ILE A 174 -13.80 -6.82 9.38
N ILE A 175 -13.83 -7.76 10.32
CA ILE A 175 -14.65 -7.70 11.53
C ILE A 175 -13.71 -7.63 12.74
N PRO A 176 -13.62 -6.48 13.44
CA PRO A 176 -12.83 -6.38 14.67
C PRO A 176 -13.26 -7.45 15.67
N ALA A 177 -12.30 -8.17 16.25
CA ALA A 177 -12.58 -9.16 17.27
C ALA A 177 -13.07 -8.46 18.55
N THR A 178 -14.01 -9.10 19.25
CA THR A 178 -14.53 -8.58 20.52
C THR A 178 -13.42 -8.52 21.59
N ARG A 179 -13.60 -7.65 22.59
CA ARG A 179 -12.63 -7.52 23.70
C ARG A 179 -12.31 -8.85 24.39
N SER A 180 -13.32 -9.71 24.58
CA SER A 180 -13.13 -11.04 25.21
C SER A 180 -12.25 -11.95 24.36
N VAL A 181 -12.45 -11.96 23.04
CA VAL A 181 -11.60 -12.72 22.11
C VAL A 181 -10.18 -12.18 22.11
N ARG A 182 -9.99 -10.86 22.05
CA ARG A 182 -8.66 -10.23 22.11
C ARG A 182 -7.88 -10.64 23.37
N GLN A 183 -8.55 -10.68 24.53
CA GLN A 183 -7.94 -11.10 25.80
C GLN A 183 -7.55 -12.58 25.85
N SER A 184 -8.21 -13.43 25.05
CA SER A 184 -7.91 -14.86 24.99
C SER A 184 -6.68 -15.20 24.14
N ILE A 185 -6.24 -14.27 23.28
CA ILE A 185 -5.06 -14.46 22.43
C ILE A 185 -3.82 -14.07 23.22
N VAL A 186 -3.15 -15.07 23.81
CA VAL A 186 -1.87 -14.90 24.50
C VAL A 186 -0.74 -14.93 23.47
N ILE A 187 -0.48 -13.80 22.82
CA ILE A 187 0.79 -13.62 22.11
C ILE A 187 1.76 -13.07 23.13
N LYS A 188 2.79 -13.87 23.47
CA LYS A 188 3.79 -13.57 24.50
C LYS A 188 4.43 -12.16 24.33
N ASP A 189 4.44 -11.63 23.12
CA ASP A 189 5.00 -10.31 22.79
C ASP A 189 4.00 -9.13 22.87
N GLN A 190 2.69 -9.37 23.03
CA GLN A 190 1.66 -8.31 23.04
C GLN A 190 1.12 -7.95 24.42
N GLN A 191 1.30 -8.80 25.44
CA GLN A 191 0.75 -8.58 26.79
C GLN A 191 1.27 -7.27 27.43
N ALA A 192 2.45 -6.78 27.04
CA ALA A 192 3.04 -5.56 27.59
C ALA A 192 2.50 -4.25 26.98
N ASP A 193 1.74 -4.30 25.87
CA ASP A 193 1.29 -3.10 25.15
C ASP A 193 -0.22 -2.81 25.28
N ILE A 194 -1.03 -3.80 25.67
CA ILE A 194 -2.51 -3.68 25.75
C ILE A 194 -2.96 -2.64 26.78
N ASP A 195 -2.25 -2.50 27.90
CA ASP A 195 -2.63 -1.60 29.00
C ASP A 195 -1.96 -0.22 28.94
N LYS A 196 -1.13 0.06 27.93
CA LYS A 196 -0.49 1.38 27.81
C LYS A 196 -1.53 2.42 27.39
N PRO A 197 -1.57 3.61 28.01
CA PRO A 197 -2.45 4.70 27.58
C PRO A 197 -2.21 5.04 26.11
N ILE A 198 -3.26 5.50 25.42
CA ILE A 198 -3.15 5.97 24.03
C ILE A 198 -2.23 7.19 24.06
N ARG A 199 -1.00 7.06 23.54
CA ARG A 199 -0.15 8.23 23.34
C ARG A 199 -0.79 9.09 22.26
N PRO A 200 -0.82 10.43 22.41
CA PRO A 200 -1.23 11.32 21.34
C PRO A 200 -0.43 11.01 20.07
N ARG A 201 -1.09 11.08 18.90
CA ARG A 201 -0.45 10.90 17.60
C ARG A 201 0.76 11.84 17.51
N CYS A 202 1.97 11.29 17.38
CA CYS A 202 3.13 12.09 17.01
C CYS A 202 3.16 12.14 15.48
N TYR A 203 2.57 13.18 14.91
CA TYR A 203 2.62 13.40 13.47
C TYR A 203 4.05 13.79 13.07
N LYS A 204 4.66 13.04 12.15
CA LYS A 204 5.89 13.47 11.51
C LYS A 204 5.53 14.32 10.30
N TYR A 205 5.58 15.63 10.48
CA TYR A 205 5.38 16.59 9.40
C TYR A 205 6.52 16.50 8.38
N ILE A 206 6.17 16.68 7.12
CA ILE A 206 7.12 16.78 6.02
C ILE A 206 7.44 18.25 5.80
N HIS A 207 8.71 18.60 5.82
CA HIS A 207 9.19 19.97 5.74
C HIS A 207 9.79 20.27 4.36
N ASN A 208 9.99 21.55 4.09
CA ASN A 208 10.70 22.00 2.91
C ASN A 208 12.15 21.46 2.91
N MET A 209 12.62 21.02 1.75
CA MET A 209 13.92 20.38 1.52
C MET A 209 14.09 18.99 2.14
N ASP A 210 13.04 18.38 2.68
CA ASP A 210 13.08 16.97 3.06
C ASP A 210 13.27 16.08 1.83
N ARG A 211 14.05 15.01 2.01
CA ARG A 211 14.14 13.92 1.03
C ARG A 211 13.14 12.84 1.38
N VAL A 212 12.34 12.42 0.42
CA VAL A 212 11.23 11.50 0.63
C VAL A 212 11.21 10.37 -0.37
N VAL A 213 10.62 9.25 0.03
CA VAL A 213 10.13 8.21 -0.87
C VAL A 213 8.61 8.34 -0.93
N ILE A 214 8.07 8.55 -2.12
CA ILE A 214 6.63 8.72 -2.34
C ILE A 214 6.07 7.42 -2.91
N ARG A 215 5.10 6.81 -2.26
CA ARG A 215 4.51 5.52 -2.65
C ARG A 215 3.08 5.70 -3.12
N ASN A 216 2.72 5.00 -4.20
CA ASN A 216 1.35 4.95 -4.66
C ASN A 216 0.51 4.00 -3.80
N CYS A 217 -0.69 4.42 -3.43
CA CYS A 217 -1.60 3.64 -2.58
C CYS A 217 -2.21 2.45 -3.31
N LEU A 218 -2.40 2.52 -4.64
CA LEU A 218 -2.98 1.42 -5.42
C LEU A 218 -1.93 0.37 -5.78
N THR A 219 -0.79 0.80 -6.32
CA THR A 219 0.23 -0.15 -6.84
C THR A 219 1.24 -0.58 -5.79
N GLY A 220 1.35 0.15 -4.67
CA GLY A 220 2.40 -0.05 -3.66
C GLY A 220 3.81 0.30 -4.15
N GLY A 221 3.96 0.71 -5.41
CA GLY A 221 5.22 1.14 -5.99
C GLY A 221 5.62 2.55 -5.56
N SER A 222 6.92 2.79 -5.41
CA SER A 222 7.48 4.12 -5.21
C SER A 222 7.53 4.88 -6.54
N LEU A 223 7.31 6.20 -6.50
CA LEU A 223 7.63 7.09 -7.61
C LEU A 223 9.13 6.98 -7.90
N HIS A 224 9.47 6.61 -9.12
CA HIS A 224 10.79 6.12 -9.48
C HIS A 224 11.28 6.76 -10.77
N SER A 225 12.54 7.21 -10.79
CA SER A 225 13.15 7.73 -12.00
C SER A 225 14.63 7.38 -12.10
N HIS A 226 15.16 7.33 -13.31
CA HIS A 226 16.57 7.04 -13.56
C HIS A 226 17.01 7.72 -14.85
N THR A 227 18.28 7.63 -15.22
CA THR A 227 18.83 8.35 -16.38
C THR A 227 18.28 7.93 -17.75
N SER A 228 17.45 6.90 -17.81
CA SER A 228 16.83 6.45 -19.05
C SER A 228 15.74 7.41 -19.51
N THR A 229 15.50 7.44 -20.82
CA THR A 229 14.49 8.29 -21.43
C THR A 229 13.43 7.46 -22.12
N TYR A 230 12.23 8.02 -22.26
CA TYR A 230 11.19 7.38 -23.06
C TYR A 230 11.69 7.17 -24.50
N SER A 231 11.41 6.00 -25.07
CA SER A 231 11.66 5.74 -26.50
C SER A 231 10.63 6.41 -27.41
N HIS A 232 9.60 7.01 -26.83
CA HIS A 232 8.51 7.75 -27.46
C HIS A 232 8.36 9.13 -26.82
N GLY A 233 7.28 9.83 -27.18
CA GLY A 233 6.94 11.11 -26.59
C GLY A 233 8.04 12.15 -26.85
N ASN A 234 8.35 12.92 -25.82
CA ASN A 234 9.36 13.98 -25.88
C ASN A 234 10.79 13.48 -25.65
N LYS A 235 10.99 12.17 -25.46
CA LYS A 235 12.29 11.52 -25.17
C LYS A 235 13.02 12.11 -23.96
N GLN A 236 12.29 12.70 -23.03
CA GLN A 236 12.82 13.13 -21.74
C GLN A 236 12.97 11.95 -20.79
N GLN A 237 13.56 12.22 -19.63
CA GLN A 237 13.78 11.23 -18.60
C GLN A 237 12.47 10.60 -18.16
N GLU A 238 12.46 9.28 -18.09
CA GLU A 238 11.24 8.53 -17.78
C GLU A 238 10.91 8.58 -16.29
N ILE A 239 9.60 8.69 -16.03
CA ILE A 239 9.03 8.52 -14.70
C ILE A 239 8.22 7.24 -14.71
N THR A 240 8.50 6.42 -13.71
CA THR A 240 7.80 5.17 -13.52
C THR A 240 7.38 5.09 -12.07
N TRP A 241 6.54 4.13 -11.76
CA TRP A 241 6.48 3.61 -10.41
C TRP A 241 7.21 2.29 -10.39
N ARG A 242 7.93 2.00 -9.31
CA ARG A 242 8.62 0.73 -9.14
C ARG A 242 8.22 0.09 -7.82
N TYR A 243 7.76 -1.14 -7.90
CA TYR A 243 7.61 -1.98 -6.74
C TYR A 243 8.96 -2.61 -6.39
N CYS A 244 9.54 -2.25 -5.24
CA CYS A 244 10.73 -2.89 -4.72
C CYS A 244 10.70 -2.87 -3.19
N ILE A 245 10.90 -4.03 -2.56
CA ILE A 245 10.98 -4.14 -1.09
C ILE A 245 12.16 -3.31 -0.56
N ARG A 246 13.23 -3.22 -1.34
CA ARG A 246 14.41 -2.40 -1.03
C ARG A 246 14.40 -1.15 -1.91
N ARG A 247 14.07 -0.01 -1.32
CA ARG A 247 14.21 1.27 -2.01
C ARG A 247 15.67 1.50 -2.39
N ASP A 248 15.90 2.07 -3.56
CA ASP A 248 17.22 2.49 -4.01
C ASP A 248 17.26 4.00 -4.27
N GLN A 249 18.39 4.49 -4.76
CA GLN A 249 18.62 5.93 -4.98
C GLN A 249 17.65 6.55 -6.00
N ASN A 250 17.00 5.73 -6.83
CA ASN A 250 16.08 6.20 -7.87
C ASN A 250 14.65 6.41 -7.33
N ASP A 251 14.40 6.08 -6.07
CA ASP A 251 13.10 6.26 -5.38
C ASP A 251 13.03 7.57 -4.57
N TRP A 252 14.14 8.30 -4.46
CA TRP A 252 14.26 9.47 -3.60
C TRP A 252 13.98 10.78 -4.33
N TRP A 253 13.17 11.62 -3.69
CA TRP A 253 12.74 12.91 -4.19
C TRP A 253 12.98 13.98 -3.14
N LEU A 254 13.55 15.11 -3.54
CA LEU A 254 13.64 16.32 -2.73
C LEU A 254 12.37 17.14 -2.95
N LEU A 255 11.68 17.50 -1.87
CA LEU A 255 10.52 18.40 -1.92
C LEU A 255 10.96 19.83 -1.65
N GLU A 256 10.79 20.72 -2.62
CA GLU A 256 11.16 22.14 -2.51
C GLU A 256 9.92 23.01 -2.74
N LEU A 257 9.56 23.85 -1.76
CA LEU A 257 8.46 24.81 -1.87
C LEU A 257 8.75 25.85 -2.94
N ALA A 258 7.78 26.07 -3.83
CA ALA A 258 7.83 27.16 -4.78
C ALA A 258 7.43 28.48 -4.10
N GLY A 259 8.27 29.51 -4.19
CA GLY A 259 7.98 30.85 -3.68
C GLY A 259 9.11 31.44 -2.83
N SER A 260 8.83 32.55 -2.15
CA SER A 260 9.83 33.31 -1.39
C SER A 260 10.09 32.78 0.03
N ASN A 261 9.22 31.92 0.55
CA ASN A 261 9.37 31.34 1.88
C ASN A 261 9.99 29.94 1.80
N THR A 262 11.31 29.90 1.66
CA THR A 262 12.12 28.69 1.51
C THR A 262 12.72 28.20 2.83
N ASP A 263 12.19 28.65 3.98
CA ASP A 263 12.66 28.16 5.28
C ASP A 263 12.46 26.64 5.35
N ILE A 264 13.57 25.95 5.57
CA ILE A 264 13.64 24.50 5.67
C ILE A 264 12.79 23.96 6.82
N THR A 265 12.53 24.76 7.85
CA THR A 265 11.73 24.37 9.01
C THR A 265 10.22 24.43 8.77
N ASN A 266 9.78 24.95 7.62
CA ASN A 266 8.35 25.06 7.32
C ASN A 266 7.76 23.70 6.89
N PRO A 267 6.69 23.22 7.56
CA PRO A 267 5.90 22.11 7.05
C PRO A 267 5.29 22.45 5.70
N ILE A 268 5.31 21.49 4.78
CA ILE A 268 4.62 21.62 3.49
C ILE A 268 3.12 21.62 3.77
N SER A 269 2.42 22.66 3.31
CA SER A 269 0.98 22.81 3.54
C SER A 269 0.15 22.18 2.42
N ASN A 270 -1.11 21.89 2.69
CA ASN A 270 -2.08 21.58 1.65
C ASN A 270 -2.15 22.77 0.67
N ASN A 271 -2.31 22.48 -0.62
CA ASN A 271 -2.26 23.44 -1.72
C ASN A 271 -0.89 24.11 -1.95
N SER A 272 0.17 23.70 -1.24
CA SER A 272 1.53 24.15 -1.55
C SER A 272 1.94 23.70 -2.96
N LEU A 273 2.55 24.61 -3.69
CA LEU A 273 3.17 24.34 -4.99
C LEU A 273 4.63 23.91 -4.77
N LEU A 274 5.05 22.82 -5.42
CA LEU A 274 6.34 22.18 -5.17
C LEU A 274 7.14 21.94 -6.45
N PHE A 275 8.46 22.06 -6.31
CA PHE A 275 9.39 21.31 -7.14
C PHE A 275 9.62 19.93 -6.50
N LEU A 276 9.42 18.87 -7.29
CA LEU A 276 9.82 17.53 -6.91
C LEU A 276 11.09 17.18 -7.69
N THR A 277 12.24 17.29 -7.04
CA THR A 277 13.54 17.06 -7.68
C THR A 277 14.01 15.64 -7.41
N HIS A 278 14.19 14.84 -8.45
CA HIS A 278 14.74 13.49 -8.33
C HIS A 278 16.20 13.58 -7.85
N THR A 279 16.51 12.98 -6.71
CA THR A 279 17.81 13.19 -6.03
C THR A 279 18.98 12.62 -6.84
N GLY A 280 18.77 11.49 -7.53
CA GLY A 280 19.82 10.82 -8.29
C GLY A 280 20.23 11.55 -9.58
N THR A 281 19.33 12.32 -10.19
CA THR A 281 19.59 13.01 -11.48
C THR A 281 19.53 14.53 -11.41
N GLY A 282 19.06 15.10 -10.28
CA GLY A 282 18.88 16.54 -10.11
C GLY A 282 17.79 17.15 -11.00
N LYS A 283 16.99 16.34 -11.68
CA LYS A 283 15.93 16.79 -12.58
C LYS A 283 14.59 16.83 -11.87
N ARG A 284 13.73 17.77 -12.28
CA ARG A 284 12.44 18.05 -11.68
C ARG A 284 11.32 17.30 -12.40
N LEU A 285 10.35 16.79 -11.64
CA LEU A 285 9.11 16.22 -12.16
C LEU A 285 8.35 17.31 -12.92
N MET A 286 7.98 17.03 -14.17
CA MET A 286 7.35 18.01 -15.05
C MET A 286 6.40 17.35 -16.05
N HIS A 287 5.56 18.16 -16.70
CA HIS A 287 4.82 17.76 -17.88
C HIS A 287 5.13 18.70 -19.06
N ILE A 288 5.51 18.13 -20.20
CA ILE A 288 5.68 18.92 -21.43
C ILE A 288 4.34 19.06 -22.14
N ASN A 289 3.92 20.29 -22.41
CA ASN A 289 2.65 20.58 -23.06
C ASN A 289 2.45 19.76 -24.36
N GLY A 290 1.33 19.03 -24.43
CA GLY A 290 0.99 18.18 -25.57
C GLY A 290 1.71 16.82 -25.60
N ALA A 291 2.66 16.55 -24.70
CA ALA A 291 3.29 15.24 -24.59
C ALA A 291 2.29 14.21 -24.07
N ARG A 292 2.24 13.07 -24.74
CA ARG A 292 1.34 11.97 -24.41
C ARG A 292 2.13 10.67 -24.36
N ASN A 293 1.67 9.75 -23.54
CA ASN A 293 2.25 8.44 -23.43
C ASN A 293 2.15 7.65 -24.76
N LYS A 294 2.76 6.46 -24.81
CA LYS A 294 2.83 5.64 -26.03
C LYS A 294 1.48 5.40 -26.71
N LYS A 295 0.43 5.16 -25.92
CA LYS A 295 -0.93 4.87 -26.40
C LYS A 295 -1.74 6.12 -26.71
N LYS A 296 -1.24 7.31 -26.35
CA LYS A 296 -1.86 8.62 -26.50
C LYS A 296 -3.15 8.81 -25.69
N ASP A 297 -3.46 7.90 -24.79
CA ASP A 297 -4.62 7.94 -23.89
C ASP A 297 -4.41 8.91 -22.73
N TYR A 298 -3.16 9.09 -22.26
CA TYR A 298 -2.83 9.95 -21.13
C TYR A 298 -1.74 10.97 -21.43
N LEU A 299 -1.64 11.99 -20.57
CA LEU A 299 -0.52 12.93 -20.63
C LEU A 299 0.73 12.29 -20.02
N GLU A 300 1.86 12.45 -20.72
CA GLU A 300 3.15 11.93 -20.28
C GLU A 300 3.73 12.80 -19.16
N VAL A 301 4.35 12.18 -18.15
CA VAL A 301 5.07 12.86 -17.07
C VAL A 301 6.55 12.50 -17.16
N ASN A 302 7.42 13.48 -16.96
CA ASN A 302 8.84 13.37 -17.24
C ASN A 302 9.67 13.95 -16.10
N CYS A 303 10.98 13.70 -16.14
CA CYS A 303 11.97 14.51 -15.41
C CYS A 303 12.74 15.41 -16.38
N GLY A 304 12.87 16.70 -16.05
CA GLY A 304 13.62 17.66 -16.86
C GLY A 304 14.19 18.83 -16.08
N ILE A 305 14.72 19.81 -16.80
CA ILE A 305 15.13 21.09 -16.23
C ILE A 305 13.92 22.02 -16.31
N GLN A 306 13.54 22.58 -15.17
CA GLN A 306 12.36 23.43 -15.09
C GLN A 306 12.52 24.53 -14.06
N ASP A 307 12.16 25.75 -14.48
CA ASP A 307 12.29 26.95 -13.66
C ASP A 307 10.99 27.27 -12.89
N GLU A 308 9.88 26.66 -13.28
CA GLU A 308 8.56 26.82 -12.66
C GLU A 308 8.08 25.53 -12.01
N ALA A 309 7.54 25.62 -10.81
CA ALA A 309 6.90 24.48 -10.18
C ALA A 309 5.51 24.25 -10.79
N GLU A 310 5.18 23.00 -11.07
CA GLU A 310 3.93 22.65 -11.75
C GLU A 310 3.00 21.75 -10.93
N PHE A 311 3.46 21.23 -9.80
CA PHE A 311 2.71 20.26 -8.99
C PHE A 311 2.31 20.83 -7.65
N GLN A 312 1.00 20.82 -7.40
CA GLN A 312 0.37 21.23 -6.15
C GLN A 312 -0.01 20.00 -5.33
N ILE A 313 0.27 20.05 -4.02
CA ILE A 313 -0.22 19.04 -3.08
C ILE A 313 -1.70 19.28 -2.82
N GLU A 314 -2.50 18.21 -2.87
CA GLU A 314 -3.90 18.24 -2.50
C GLU A 314 -4.18 17.08 -1.52
N GLY A 315 -4.53 17.41 -0.27
CA GLY A 315 -4.93 16.43 0.73
C GLY A 315 -6.18 15.65 0.30
N VAL A 316 -6.30 14.40 0.76
CA VAL A 316 -7.52 13.61 0.53
C VAL A 316 -8.56 13.99 1.60
N GLU A 317 -9.72 14.50 1.18
CA GLU A 317 -10.72 15.22 1.98
C GLU A 317 -11.35 14.48 3.18
N LYS A 318 -10.99 13.22 3.47
CA LYS A 318 -11.64 12.45 4.54
C LYS A 318 -10.66 11.74 5.46
N GLY A 319 -10.83 12.02 6.75
CA GLY A 319 -10.28 11.23 7.85
C GLY A 319 -9.72 12.05 8.99
N ILE A 320 -9.06 13.17 8.68
CA ILE A 320 -8.51 14.09 9.68
C ILE A 320 -8.72 15.54 9.20
N PRO A 321 -9.78 16.22 9.67
CA PRO A 321 -10.11 17.61 9.31
C PRO A 321 -9.02 18.64 9.63
N GLU A 322 -7.94 18.26 10.31
CA GLU A 322 -6.96 19.16 10.91
C GLU A 322 -5.60 19.18 10.20
N LEU A 323 -5.35 18.27 9.25
CA LEU A 323 -4.06 18.25 8.55
C LEU A 323 -4.07 19.23 7.37
N SER A 324 -3.83 20.49 7.68
CA SER A 324 -3.46 21.52 6.70
C SER A 324 -2.04 21.33 6.17
N THR A 325 -1.33 20.27 6.56
CA THR A 325 0.07 19.99 6.26
C THR A 325 0.29 18.54 5.80
N LEU A 326 1.34 18.33 5.01
CA LEU A 326 1.79 17.03 4.55
C LEU A 326 2.45 16.28 5.71
N VAL A 327 2.01 15.03 5.91
CA VAL A 327 2.45 14.18 7.02
C VAL A 327 2.90 12.84 6.48
N LEU A 328 3.93 12.25 7.09
CA LEU A 328 4.38 10.90 6.81
C LEU A 328 3.21 9.90 6.87
N GLU A 329 3.12 9.01 5.88
CA GLU A 329 2.07 7.99 5.71
C GLU A 329 0.64 8.51 5.50
N TYR A 330 0.43 9.83 5.35
CA TYR A 330 -0.90 10.36 5.03
C TYR A 330 -1.13 10.46 3.53
N PRO A 331 -2.36 10.12 3.07
CA PRO A 331 -2.70 10.15 1.65
C PRO A 331 -2.83 11.59 1.13
N PHE A 332 -2.28 11.83 -0.04
CA PHE A 332 -2.38 13.07 -0.79
C PHE A 332 -2.43 12.80 -2.30
N ARG A 333 -2.70 13.84 -3.09
CA ARG A 333 -2.62 13.84 -4.54
C ARG A 333 -1.63 14.91 -5.00
N LEU A 334 -1.03 14.67 -6.16
CA LEU A 334 -0.19 15.65 -6.86
C LEU A 334 -0.96 16.16 -8.07
N LYS A 335 -1.44 17.40 -8.01
CA LYS A 335 -2.20 18.05 -9.07
C LYS A 335 -1.28 18.89 -9.94
N HIS A 336 -1.23 18.60 -11.22
CA HIS A 336 -0.55 19.43 -12.20
C HIS A 336 -1.39 20.69 -12.49
N ILE A 337 -0.88 21.86 -12.13
CA ILE A 337 -1.68 23.10 -12.08
C ILE A 337 -2.16 23.55 -13.47
N LYS A 338 -1.32 23.41 -14.51
CA LYS A 338 -1.65 23.92 -15.86
C LYS A 338 -2.74 23.10 -16.55
N THR A 339 -2.79 21.79 -16.28
CA THR A 339 -3.78 20.87 -16.90
C THR A 339 -4.92 20.50 -15.96
N SER A 340 -4.82 20.83 -14.66
CA SER A 340 -5.74 20.39 -13.61
C SER A 340 -5.91 18.86 -13.53
N GLN A 341 -4.89 18.11 -13.94
CA GLN A 341 -4.87 16.64 -13.90
C GLN A 341 -3.98 16.14 -12.74
N TYR A 342 -4.16 14.91 -12.32
CA TYR A 342 -3.47 14.31 -11.18
C TYR A 342 -2.44 13.29 -11.63
N LEU A 343 -1.30 13.26 -10.93
CA LEU A 343 -0.28 12.23 -11.10
C LEU A 343 -0.85 10.86 -10.71
N ALA A 344 -0.76 9.90 -11.61
CA ALA A 344 -1.34 8.56 -11.44
C ALA A 344 -0.34 7.45 -11.78
N ALA A 345 -0.35 6.38 -11.01
CA ALA A 345 0.37 5.14 -11.31
C ALA A 345 -0.53 4.17 -12.08
N LEU A 346 -0.18 3.81 -13.33
CA LEU A 346 -0.98 2.85 -14.07
C LEU A 346 -0.87 1.45 -13.43
N SER A 347 -2.00 0.76 -13.25
CA SER A 347 -2.10 -0.52 -12.53
C SER A 347 -1.37 -1.69 -13.19
N ARG A 348 -0.91 -1.53 -14.44
CA ARG A 348 -0.23 -2.58 -15.20
C ARG A 348 1.28 -2.27 -15.26
N PRO A 349 2.13 -3.19 -14.80
CA PRO A 349 3.55 -3.12 -15.07
C PRO A 349 3.81 -3.01 -16.58
N SER A 350 4.92 -2.36 -16.92
CA SER A 350 5.52 -2.36 -18.25
C SER A 350 5.70 -3.80 -18.75
N SER A 351 5.50 -4.02 -20.05
CA SER A 351 5.74 -5.34 -20.66
C SER A 351 7.19 -5.82 -20.54
N LYS A 352 8.13 -4.97 -20.13
CA LYS A 352 9.55 -5.27 -20.01
C LYS A 352 9.96 -5.75 -18.61
N THR A 353 9.19 -5.39 -17.58
CA THR A 353 9.55 -5.62 -16.18
C THR A 353 8.28 -5.76 -15.35
N THR A 354 8.17 -6.84 -14.58
CA THR A 354 7.02 -7.13 -13.71
C THR A 354 6.85 -6.17 -12.55
N PHE A 355 7.90 -5.39 -12.22
CA PHE A 355 7.94 -4.54 -11.03
C PHE A 355 7.96 -3.04 -11.32
N GLN A 356 7.80 -2.61 -12.57
CA GLN A 356 7.88 -1.20 -12.93
C GLN A 356 6.78 -0.87 -13.91
N GLY A 357 6.03 0.19 -13.69
CA GLY A 357 4.93 0.64 -14.54
C GLY A 357 4.97 2.14 -14.83
N GLU A 358 4.14 2.58 -15.76
CA GLU A 358 4.13 3.97 -16.21
C GLU A 358 3.40 4.88 -15.21
N VAL A 359 3.91 6.11 -15.06
CA VAL A 359 3.25 7.20 -14.32
C VAL A 359 2.82 8.28 -15.31
N VAL A 360 1.57 8.73 -15.19
CA VAL A 360 0.92 9.64 -16.16
C VAL A 360 0.12 10.72 -15.43
N LEU A 361 -0.44 11.70 -16.16
CA LEU A 361 -1.52 12.54 -15.62
C LEU A 361 -2.90 12.06 -16.10
N VAL A 362 -3.88 12.09 -15.20
CA VAL A 362 -5.28 11.74 -15.46
C VAL A 362 -6.22 12.84 -14.92
N GLY A 363 -7.37 13.03 -15.57
CA GLY A 363 -8.33 14.07 -15.14
C GLY A 363 -9.13 13.73 -13.87
N GLY A 364 -9.27 12.46 -13.52
CA GLY A 364 -10.07 12.00 -12.37
C GLY A 364 -9.29 11.89 -11.07
N LYS A 365 -9.99 11.93 -9.93
CA LYS A 365 -9.43 11.67 -8.58
C LYS A 365 -9.49 10.18 -8.22
N GLU A 366 -9.03 9.32 -9.12
CA GLU A 366 -9.08 7.86 -9.01
C GLU A 366 -8.12 7.30 -7.93
N GLN A 367 -8.25 6.02 -7.54
CA GLN A 367 -7.41 5.41 -6.50
C GLN A 367 -5.90 5.41 -6.86
N ASN A 368 -5.59 5.25 -8.14
CA ASN A 368 -4.23 5.31 -8.66
C ASN A 368 -3.60 6.71 -8.57
N THR A 369 -4.37 7.76 -8.24
CA THR A 369 -3.87 9.14 -8.06
C THR A 369 -3.42 9.44 -6.65
N ILE A 370 -3.56 8.47 -5.75
CA ILE A 370 -3.35 8.68 -4.32
C ILE A 370 -1.98 8.16 -3.93
N TRP A 371 -1.22 9.05 -3.31
CA TRP A 371 0.16 8.83 -2.91
C TRP A 371 0.29 9.08 -1.41
N LEU A 372 1.34 8.55 -0.81
CA LEU A 372 1.75 8.85 0.55
C LEU A 372 3.26 8.98 0.62
N VAL A 373 3.75 9.73 1.60
CA VAL A 373 5.18 9.72 1.92
C VAL A 373 5.43 8.48 2.76
N GLU A 374 6.20 7.53 2.23
CA GLU A 374 6.50 6.27 2.91
C GLU A 374 7.68 6.42 3.87
N THR A 375 8.70 7.15 3.43
CA THR A 375 9.92 7.41 4.18
C THR A 375 10.32 8.87 4.00
N VAL A 376 10.88 9.46 5.06
CA VAL A 376 11.50 10.77 5.02
C VAL A 376 12.88 10.70 5.68
N ASP A 377 13.86 11.24 4.97
CA ASP A 377 15.19 11.56 5.46
C ASP A 377 15.23 13.08 5.65
N SER A 378 14.93 13.49 6.88
CA SER A 378 14.77 14.89 7.23
C SER A 378 16.11 15.47 7.63
N LEU A 379 16.33 16.74 7.29
CA LEU A 379 17.53 17.47 7.70
C LEU A 379 17.53 17.80 9.22
N PHE A 380 16.43 17.53 9.93
CA PHE A 380 16.21 17.95 11.32
C PHE A 380 16.20 16.83 12.36
N ASP A 381 16.22 15.57 11.93
CA ASP A 381 16.26 14.38 12.82
C ASP A 381 17.69 13.82 12.91
#